data_AF-A0A068T8K9-F1
#
_entry.id   AF-A0A068T8K9-F1
#
_cell.length_a   1.000
_cell.length_b   1.000
_cell.length_c   1.000
_cell.angle_alpha   90.00
_cell.angle_beta   90.00
_cell.angle_gamma   90.00
#
_symmetry.space_group_name_H-M   'P 1'
#
loop_
_entity.id
_entity.type
_entity.pdbx_description
1 polymer ?
#
loop_
_entity_poly.entity_id
_entity_poly.type
_entity_poly.pdbx_seq_one_letter_code
_entity_poly.pdbx_strand_id
1 'polypeptide(L)'
;MIMIDGVEHFADVGETVMVPRGKAHFFRNASDDETHATVSFTPGQKHLRFFINLAASTVLTPENFSPQGDAKLLAIALKLHAYRDHLYLAGPPIWVQKLMFATLAPISRLMGYRLIVAPDDAPLGQDTVLKLATELR
;
A
#
# COMPACT_ATOMS: atom_id res chain seq x y z
N MET A 1 -13.67 1.88 10.91
CA MET A 1 -13.25 3.24 11.30
C MET A 1 -12.20 3.75 10.32
N ILE A 2 -12.32 5.00 9.88
CA ILE A 2 -11.37 5.72 9.05
C ILE A 2 -10.92 6.96 9.82
N MET A 3 -9.63 7.15 10.05
CA MET A 3 -9.08 8.39 10.60
C MET A 3 -8.65 9.29 9.45
N ILE A 4 -9.08 10.56 9.44
CA ILE A 4 -8.75 11.56 8.42
C ILE A 4 -8.29 12.82 9.14
N ASP A 5 -7.03 13.24 8.93
CA ASP A 5 -6.43 14.41 9.59
C ASP A 5 -6.66 14.44 11.12
N GLY A 6 -6.60 13.26 11.76
CA GLY A 6 -6.78 13.11 13.21
C GLY A 6 -8.22 13.05 13.69
N VAL A 7 -9.21 13.09 12.78
CA VAL A 7 -10.63 12.94 13.09
C VAL A 7 -11.10 11.53 12.74
N GLU A 8 -11.80 10.87 13.66
CA GLU A 8 -12.37 9.56 13.42
C GLU A 8 -13.72 9.65 12.70
N HIS A 9 -13.88 8.82 11.68
CA HIS A 9 -15.11 8.60 10.94
C HIS A 9 -15.49 7.13 10.99
N PHE A 10 -16.78 6.87 11.11
CA PHE A 10 -17.36 5.53 11.10
C PHE A 10 -18.32 5.42 9.90
N ALA A 11 -18.44 4.22 9.38
CA ALA A 11 -19.38 3.89 8.31
C ALA A 11 -19.98 2.53 8.59
N ASP A 12 -21.29 2.45 8.48
CA ASP A 12 -22.06 1.22 8.52
C ASP A 12 -22.17 0.58 7.13
N VAL A 13 -22.84 -0.57 7.07
CA VAL A 13 -23.06 -1.32 5.83
C VAL A 13 -23.80 -0.44 4.81
N GLY A 14 -23.20 -0.29 3.63
CA GLY A 14 -23.75 0.52 2.53
C GLY A 14 -23.36 2.00 2.59
N GLU A 15 -22.72 2.46 3.66
CA GLU A 15 -22.22 3.83 3.76
C GLU A 15 -20.83 3.98 3.12
N THR A 16 -20.47 5.22 2.79
CA THR A 16 -19.19 5.55 2.18
C THR A 16 -18.58 6.77 2.85
N VAL A 17 -17.31 6.68 3.23
CA VAL A 17 -16.51 7.82 3.70
C VAL A 17 -15.55 8.24 2.59
N MET A 18 -15.63 9.50 2.19
CA MET A 18 -14.74 10.08 1.19
C MET A 18 -13.50 10.68 1.85
N VAL A 19 -12.33 10.21 1.47
CA VAL A 19 -11.05 10.81 1.88
C VAL A 19 -10.64 11.90 0.87
N PRO A 20 -10.50 13.17 1.27
CA PRO A 20 -10.09 14.22 0.36
C PRO A 20 -8.62 14.04 -0.08
N ARG A 21 -8.29 14.55 -1.27
CA ARG A 21 -6.92 14.52 -1.80
C ARG A 21 -5.92 15.15 -0.82
N GLY A 22 -4.81 14.46 -0.60
CA GLY A 22 -3.68 14.97 0.19
C GLY A 22 -3.90 14.93 1.71
N LYS A 23 -4.99 14.33 2.17
CA LYS A 23 -5.30 14.17 3.60
C LYS A 23 -4.65 12.93 4.16
N ALA A 24 -4.04 13.06 5.34
CA ALA A 24 -3.43 11.93 6.02
C ALA A 24 -4.55 11.03 6.55
N HIS A 25 -4.49 9.74 6.24
CA HIS A 25 -5.54 8.83 6.63
C HIS A 25 -5.05 7.39 6.82
N PHE A 26 -5.78 6.65 7.63
CA PHE A 26 -5.71 5.20 7.72
C PHE A 26 -7.09 4.65 8.09
N PHE A 27 -7.29 3.35 7.88
CA PHE A 27 -8.53 2.68 8.27
C PHE A 27 -8.19 1.41 9.06
N ARG A 28 -9.12 1.02 9.94
CA ARG A 28 -9.09 -0.24 10.66
C ARG A 28 -10.50 -0.81 10.77
N ASN A 29 -10.59 -2.13 10.87
CA ASN A 29 -11.81 -2.75 11.33
C ASN A 29 -12.06 -2.28 12.78
N ALA A 30 -13.26 -1.78 13.03
CA ALA A 30 -13.68 -1.30 14.35
C ALA A 30 -14.82 -2.12 14.95
N SER A 31 -15.33 -3.12 14.21
CA SER A 31 -16.25 -4.13 14.74
C SER A 31 -15.47 -5.31 15.30
N ASP A 32 -16.14 -6.07 16.17
CA ASP A 32 -15.66 -7.38 16.63
C ASP A 32 -15.91 -8.48 15.58
N ASP A 33 -16.80 -8.22 14.61
CA ASP A 33 -17.11 -9.12 13.49
C ASP A 33 -16.25 -8.86 12.24
N GLU A 34 -16.29 -9.81 11.30
CA GLU A 34 -15.67 -9.66 9.98
C GLU A 34 -16.30 -8.49 9.20
N THR A 35 -15.45 -7.56 8.76
CA THR A 35 -15.87 -6.41 7.94
C THR A 35 -15.29 -6.51 6.55
N HIS A 36 -16.15 -6.45 5.53
CA HIS A 36 -15.73 -6.32 4.13
C HIS A 36 -15.80 -4.84 3.72
N ALA A 37 -14.67 -4.30 3.26
CA ALA A 37 -14.58 -2.91 2.81
C ALA A 37 -14.04 -2.84 1.38
N THR A 38 -14.61 -1.95 0.57
CA THR A 38 -14.08 -1.62 -0.76
C THR A 38 -13.43 -0.25 -0.74
N VAL A 39 -12.17 -0.17 -1.16
CA VAL A 39 -11.45 1.10 -1.31
C VAL A 39 -11.31 1.41 -2.79
N SER A 40 -11.80 2.58 -3.20
CA SER A 40 -11.69 3.08 -4.58
C SER A 40 -10.85 4.36 -4.63
N PHE A 41 -10.07 4.50 -5.70
CA PHE A 41 -9.23 5.67 -5.95
C PHE A 41 -9.65 6.33 -7.27
N THR A 42 -9.92 7.63 -7.22
CA THR A 42 -10.30 8.42 -8.40
C THR A 42 -9.44 9.69 -8.48
N PRO A 43 -8.58 9.84 -9.50
CA PRO A 43 -8.23 8.86 -10.54
C PRO A 43 -7.42 7.67 -9.98
N GLY A 44 -7.57 6.48 -10.58
CA GLY A 44 -6.92 5.26 -10.09
C GLY A 44 -5.38 5.29 -10.13
N GLN A 45 -4.80 5.93 -11.15
CA GLN A 45 -3.35 6.04 -11.35
C GLN A 45 -2.63 4.69 -11.10
N LYS A 46 -1.56 4.66 -10.31
CA LYS A 46 -0.78 3.45 -9.99
C LYS A 46 -1.12 2.81 -8.63
N HIS A 47 -2.22 3.21 -7.99
CA HIS A 47 -2.59 2.71 -6.65
C HIS A 47 -2.80 1.19 -6.64
N LEU A 48 -3.56 0.65 -7.61
CA LEU A 48 -3.81 -0.79 -7.70
C LEU A 48 -2.49 -1.60 -7.75
N ARG A 49 -1.52 -1.15 -8.54
CA ARG A 49 -0.20 -1.79 -8.66
C ARG A 49 0.58 -1.76 -7.35
N PHE A 50 0.48 -0.67 -6.59
CA PHE A 50 1.10 -0.59 -5.27
C PHE A 50 0.47 -1.58 -4.28
N PHE A 51 -0.87 -1.63 -4.21
CA PHE A 51 -1.56 -2.54 -3.29
C PHE A 51 -1.34 -4.01 -3.68
N ILE A 52 -1.31 -4.35 -4.97
CA ILE A 52 -0.94 -5.70 -5.41
C ILE A 52 0.50 -6.04 -4.99
N ASN A 53 1.45 -5.11 -5.13
CA ASN A 53 2.81 -5.34 -4.64
C ASN A 53 2.83 -5.64 -3.14
N LEU A 54 2.03 -4.92 -2.35
CA LEU A 54 1.98 -5.14 -0.90
C LEU A 54 1.34 -6.48 -0.56
N ALA A 55 0.13 -6.73 -1.07
CA ALA A 55 -0.63 -7.96 -0.82
C ALA A 55 0.11 -9.22 -1.32
N ALA A 56 0.62 -9.21 -2.56
CA ALA A 56 1.37 -10.35 -3.07
C ALA A 56 2.68 -10.59 -2.29
N SER A 57 3.31 -9.53 -1.75
CA SER A 57 4.56 -9.69 -0.97
C SER A 57 4.34 -10.43 0.34
N THR A 58 3.17 -10.34 0.97
CA THR A 58 2.90 -11.07 2.23
C THR A 58 2.85 -12.58 2.03
N VAL A 59 2.63 -13.02 0.78
CA VAL A 59 2.61 -14.43 0.38
C VAL A 59 3.93 -14.87 -0.23
N LEU A 60 4.46 -14.09 -1.19
CA LEU A 60 5.63 -14.48 -1.98
C LEU A 60 6.97 -14.19 -1.28
N THR A 61 6.98 -13.25 -0.35
CA THR A 61 8.19 -12.88 0.42
C THR A 61 7.83 -12.59 1.88
N PRO A 62 7.24 -13.55 2.62
CA PRO A 62 6.75 -13.34 3.98
C PRO A 62 7.89 -12.94 4.95
N GLU A 63 9.12 -13.35 4.66
CA GLU A 63 10.33 -12.96 5.41
C GLU A 63 10.61 -11.46 5.37
N ASN A 64 9.97 -10.71 4.46
CA ASN A 64 10.08 -9.25 4.39
C ASN A 64 9.15 -8.52 5.36
N PHE A 65 8.40 -9.25 6.20
CA PHE A 65 7.45 -8.71 7.15
C PHE A 65 7.78 -9.13 8.58
N SER A 66 7.33 -8.33 9.56
CA SER A 66 7.32 -8.71 10.97
C SER A 66 6.19 -9.71 11.25
N PRO A 67 6.20 -10.40 12.41
CA PRO A 67 5.06 -11.21 12.85
C PRO A 67 3.75 -10.42 12.97
N GLN A 68 3.83 -9.10 13.14
CA GLN A 68 2.68 -8.19 13.18
C GLN A 68 2.18 -7.78 11.79
N GLY A 69 2.88 -8.20 10.72
CA GLY A 69 2.53 -7.85 9.34
C GLY A 69 3.17 -6.54 8.86
N ASP A 70 4.08 -5.94 9.61
CA ASP A 70 4.76 -4.70 9.21
C ASP A 70 5.84 -5.01 8.18
N ALA A 71 5.84 -4.29 7.06
CA ALA A 71 6.91 -4.42 6.07
C ALA A 71 8.24 -3.89 6.64
N LYS A 72 9.32 -4.68 6.49
CA LYS A 72 10.68 -4.24 6.82
C LYS A 72 11.05 -2.96 6.06
N LEU A 73 11.83 -2.09 6.70
CA LEU A 73 12.17 -0.76 6.19
C LEU A 73 12.66 -0.76 4.73
N LEU A 74 13.59 -1.66 4.37
CA LEU A 74 14.11 -1.72 3.01
C LEU A 74 13.09 -2.23 1.99
N ALA A 75 12.22 -3.15 2.40
CA ALA A 75 11.14 -3.67 1.55
C ALA A 75 10.12 -2.57 1.23
N ILE A 76 9.70 -1.80 2.23
CA ILE A 76 8.73 -0.72 2.05
C ILE A 76 9.37 0.50 1.38
N ALA A 77 10.64 0.82 1.66
CA ALA A 77 11.35 1.92 1.02
C ALA A 77 11.45 1.74 -0.50
N LEU A 78 11.73 0.52 -0.97
CA LEU A 78 11.75 0.21 -2.40
C LEU A 78 10.40 0.47 -3.07
N LYS A 79 9.31 0.02 -2.43
CA LYS A 79 7.94 0.18 -2.93
C LYS A 79 7.53 1.66 -2.92
N LEU A 80 7.68 2.36 -1.80
CA LEU A 80 7.32 3.78 -1.69
C LEU A 80 8.18 4.67 -2.60
N HIS A 81 9.45 4.33 -2.85
CA HIS A 81 10.24 5.03 -3.86
C HIS A 81 9.75 4.78 -5.29
N ALA A 82 9.38 3.54 -5.61
CA ALA A 82 8.88 3.18 -6.95
C ALA A 82 7.54 3.85 -7.28
N TYR A 83 6.70 4.11 -6.27
CA TYR A 83 5.40 4.74 -6.39
C TYR A 83 5.35 6.14 -5.74
N ARG A 84 6.49 6.85 -5.69
CA ARG A 84 6.76 8.09 -4.90
C ARG A 84 5.92 9.32 -5.19
N ASP A 85 4.90 9.24 -6.03
CA ASP A 85 3.95 10.32 -6.35
C ASP A 85 2.49 9.87 -6.21
N HIS A 86 2.28 8.68 -5.64
CA HIS A 86 0.97 8.06 -5.47
C HIS A 86 0.65 7.79 -4.00
N LEU A 87 1.63 7.29 -3.21
CA LEU A 87 1.45 7.02 -1.79
C LEU A 87 2.59 7.58 -0.95
N TYR A 88 2.22 8.08 0.23
CA TYR A 88 3.13 8.50 1.29
C TYR A 88 2.61 8.00 2.62
N LEU A 89 3.52 7.77 3.56
CA LEU A 89 3.16 7.45 4.94
C LEU A 89 2.56 8.68 5.62
N ALA A 90 1.55 8.48 6.45
CA ALA A 90 1.07 9.52 7.36
C ALA A 90 2.16 9.81 8.42
N GLY A 91 2.35 11.09 8.75
CA GLY A 91 3.30 11.53 9.78
C GLY A 91 4.50 12.31 9.23
N PRO A 92 5.54 11.66 8.67
CA PRO A 92 6.72 12.36 8.20
C PRO A 92 6.41 13.31 7.02
N PRO A 93 7.05 14.50 6.92
CA PRO A 93 6.87 15.37 5.77
C PRO A 93 7.23 14.66 4.45
N ILE A 94 6.43 14.90 3.39
CA ILE A 94 6.59 14.22 2.09
C ILE A 94 8.00 14.35 1.52
N TRP A 95 8.63 15.52 1.66
CA TRP A 95 9.98 15.74 1.13
C TRP A 95 11.04 14.90 1.85
N VAL A 96 10.86 14.65 3.16
CA VAL A 96 11.73 13.76 3.95
C VAL A 96 11.58 12.33 3.45
N GLN A 97 10.34 11.88 3.23
CA GLN A 97 10.06 10.56 2.68
C GLN A 97 10.69 10.38 1.30
N LYS A 98 10.55 11.36 0.40
CA LYS A 98 11.15 11.31 -0.94
C LYS A 98 12.67 11.15 -0.88
N LEU A 99 13.34 11.95 -0.05
CA LEU A 99 14.79 11.89 0.12
C LEU A 99 15.22 10.54 0.71
N MET A 100 14.63 10.16 1.83
CA MET A 100 14.95 8.92 2.54
C MET A 100 14.74 7.68 1.67
N PHE A 101 13.61 7.59 0.95
CA PHE A 101 13.34 6.43 0.10
C PHE A 101 14.18 6.43 -1.17
N ALA A 102 14.57 7.60 -1.69
CA ALA A 102 15.52 7.67 -2.80
C ALA A 102 16.91 7.15 -2.43
N THR A 103 17.36 7.38 -1.20
CA THR A 103 18.64 6.85 -0.72
C THR A 103 18.57 5.37 -0.38
N LEU A 104 17.46 4.89 0.19
CA LEU A 104 17.31 3.50 0.61
C LEU A 104 16.98 2.55 -0.55
N ALA A 105 16.24 2.98 -1.57
CA ALA A 105 15.83 2.12 -2.68
C ALA A 105 16.98 1.39 -3.41
N PRO A 106 18.13 2.02 -3.75
CA PRO A 106 19.24 1.28 -4.35
C PRO A 106 19.83 0.24 -3.39
N ILE A 107 19.91 0.56 -2.09
CA ILE A 107 20.37 -0.39 -1.05
C ILE A 107 19.41 -1.58 -0.98
N SER A 108 18.10 -1.35 -1.00
CA SER A 108 17.09 -2.41 -1.07
C SER A 108 17.33 -3.33 -2.28
N ARG A 109 17.61 -2.77 -3.46
CA ARG A 109 17.90 -3.60 -4.64
C ARG A 109 19.18 -4.42 -4.47
N LEU A 110 20.24 -3.84 -3.90
CA LEU A 110 21.48 -4.55 -3.62
C LEU A 110 21.28 -5.70 -2.62
N MET A 111 20.40 -5.51 -1.63
CA MET A 111 20.04 -6.53 -0.65
C MET A 111 19.00 -7.55 -1.14
N GLY A 112 18.71 -7.57 -2.45
CA GLY A 112 17.86 -8.59 -3.06
C GLY A 112 16.36 -8.28 -3.05
N TYR A 113 15.91 -7.16 -2.45
CA TYR A 113 14.49 -6.77 -2.50
C TYR A 113 14.06 -6.45 -3.94
N ARG A 114 12.86 -6.89 -4.33
CA ARG A 114 12.28 -6.69 -5.66
C ARG A 114 10.84 -6.21 -5.59
N LEU A 115 10.39 -5.59 -6.68
CA LEU A 115 8.97 -5.34 -6.93
C LEU A 115 8.39 -6.57 -7.63
N ILE A 116 7.19 -6.97 -7.23
CA ILE A 116 6.42 -8.03 -7.89
C ILE A 116 5.74 -7.47 -9.15
N VAL A 117 5.24 -6.23 -9.06
CA VAL A 117 4.63 -5.50 -10.16
C VAL A 117 5.40 -4.21 -10.40
N ALA A 118 5.76 -3.92 -11.64
CA ALA A 118 6.48 -2.68 -11.98
C ALA A 118 5.54 -1.46 -11.94
N PRO A 119 6.07 -0.23 -11.79
CA PRO A 119 5.29 1.01 -11.82
C PRO A 119 5.09 1.52 -13.27
N ASP A 120 4.84 0.64 -14.23
CA ASP A 120 4.55 1.00 -15.63
C ASP A 120 3.06 1.25 -15.88
N ASP A 121 2.74 1.73 -17.09
CA ASP A 121 1.37 2.07 -17.50
C ASP A 121 0.69 0.95 -18.30
N ALA A 122 1.30 -0.24 -18.39
CA ALA A 122 0.67 -1.36 -19.06
C ALA A 122 -0.64 -1.74 -18.33
N PRO A 123 -1.66 -2.26 -19.02
CA PRO A 123 -2.82 -2.81 -18.32
C PRO A 123 -2.42 -4.04 -17.51
N LEU A 124 -2.84 -4.11 -16.24
CA LEU A 124 -2.87 -5.39 -15.51
C LEU A 124 -4.19 -6.08 -15.81
N GLY A 125 -4.14 -7.21 -16.51
CA GLY A 125 -5.31 -8.05 -16.70
C GLY A 125 -5.82 -8.60 -15.37
N GLN A 126 -7.15 -8.69 -15.23
CA GLN A 126 -7.81 -9.19 -14.02
C GLN A 126 -7.29 -10.57 -13.59
N ASP A 127 -7.03 -11.46 -14.55
CA ASP A 127 -6.46 -12.78 -14.29
C ASP A 127 -5.07 -12.69 -13.67
N THR A 128 -4.25 -11.73 -14.09
CA THR A 128 -2.92 -11.50 -13.52
C THR A 128 -3.02 -10.96 -12.10
N VAL A 129 -3.98 -10.06 -11.85
CA VAL A 129 -4.24 -9.53 -10.50
C VAL A 129 -4.67 -10.66 -9.57
N LEU A 130 -5.65 -11.46 -9.98
CA LEU A 130 -6.17 -12.57 -9.18
C LEU A 130 -5.04 -13.56 -8.87
N LYS A 131 -4.31 -13.98 -9.91
CA LYS A 131 -3.15 -14.87 -9.78
C LYS A 131 -2.13 -14.38 -8.74
N LEU A 132 -1.76 -13.10 -8.81
CA LEU A 132 -0.79 -12.50 -7.87
C LEU A 132 -1.35 -12.36 -6.45
N ALA A 133 -2.66 -12.19 -6.31
CA ALA A 133 -3.31 -12.00 -5.01
C ALA A 133 -3.66 -13.32 -4.31
N THR A 134 -3.87 -14.42 -5.05
CA THR A 134 -4.45 -15.66 -4.49
C THR A 134 -3.59 -16.90 -4.66
N GLU A 135 -2.62 -16.95 -5.59
CA GLU A 135 -1.78 -18.14 -5.73
C GLU A 135 -0.62 -18.12 -4.73
N LEU A 136 -0.66 -19.05 -3.77
CA LEU A 136 0.51 -19.48 -3.01
C LEU A 136 1.52 -20.11 -3.99
N ARG A 137 2.74 -19.59 -4.03
CA ARG A 137 3.87 -20.22 -4.72
C ARG A 137 4.94 -20.63 -3.73
#